data_AF-A0AAZ1X1D5-F1
#
_entry.id   AF-A0AAZ1X1D5-F1
#
_cell.length_a   1.000
_cell.length_b   1.000
_cell.length_c   1.000
_cell.angle_alpha   90.00
_cell.angle_beta   90.00
_cell.angle_gamma   90.00
#
_symmetry.space_group_name_H-M   'P 1'
#
loop_
_entity.id
_entity.type
_entity.pdbx_description
1 polymer ?
#
loop_
_entity_poly.entity_id
_entity_poly.type
_entity_poly.pdbx_seq_one_letter_code
_entity_poly.pdbx_strand_id
1 'polypeptide(L)'
;MATVPQGIVGKPRFGPSDCLIAMLRACSRDSTEAIQTRLKCMLQMFLQHYRDAEGNENTKELAAKCCYEAGVWYHRILENLISQERKRLGFSDISGILEHDLFQRCLVACCLEIAVTSNSLPCDFPLLLQILKLAPYHFWKVIEPVWRVGSGLPHYVVTHLIQVEEKVLENLAWTSDSPLWDEITPNEGHMPTCQQVMHPNRLEGPMQTDPGVPRVDVSLGMNHSARTEQKRSPSAINRQEKSSSLHLFARKVYSLMAKRLRELCSTLEISDELRLKIWTCFEYSLVHCSCLMVDRHLDQLLMCAIYIIAKITKMEIPFKQIMKFYKSQPRANKSVCKNVLISEKMEENSAINNGKHSSTILTPNTPSTHYPRPGQEERGNLIHFYNQVYTTKMQHFAKQFAQTSLRDTPPLSPYPRQWKASPRCYQLSNSPSIYISPYNTETPSPHRTGLCYYFNSSPPELLREINNMIKTGRSPNMRCYAVSLDTDEEGDGSSAKRLRLDGQSAWQRRLRNVFNDRITRTNQDQV
;
A
#
# COMPACT_ATOMS: atom_id res chain seq x y z
N MET A 1 50.16 19.24 19.79
CA MET A 1 49.02 18.31 19.64
C MET A 1 47.91 18.79 20.55
N ALA A 2 46.69 18.97 20.05
CA ALA A 2 45.51 19.24 20.87
C ALA A 2 44.28 18.67 20.12
N THR A 3 43.81 17.51 20.56
CA THR A 3 42.72 16.78 19.91
C THR A 3 41.39 17.34 20.37
N VAL A 4 40.60 17.90 19.46
CA VAL A 4 39.23 18.36 19.74
C VAL A 4 38.31 17.13 19.91
N PRO A 5 37.55 16.99 21.01
CA PRO A 5 36.62 15.88 21.17
C PRO A 5 35.49 15.94 20.13
N GLN A 6 35.21 14.81 19.48
CA GLN A 6 34.06 14.70 18.58
C GLN A 6 32.75 14.83 19.37
N GLY A 7 31.77 15.49 18.75
CA GLY A 7 30.55 15.92 19.42
C GLY A 7 29.74 14.79 20.05
N ILE A 8 29.30 15.02 21.29
CA ILE A 8 28.32 14.19 21.99
C ILE A 8 27.03 14.18 21.17
N VAL A 9 26.63 13.01 20.67
CA VAL A 9 25.30 12.80 20.09
C VAL A 9 24.28 13.03 21.20
N GLY A 10 23.55 14.15 21.11
CA GLY A 10 22.65 14.60 22.17
C GLY A 10 21.56 13.58 22.48
N LYS A 11 21.27 13.35 23.76
CA LYS A 11 20.11 12.57 24.21
C LYS A 11 18.83 13.12 23.56
N PRO A 12 17.88 12.27 23.12
CA PRO A 12 16.61 12.74 22.59
C PRO A 12 15.88 13.61 23.63
N ARG A 13 15.62 14.88 23.30
CA ARG A 13 14.88 15.80 24.16
C ARG A 13 13.42 15.35 24.25
N PHE A 14 12.87 15.36 25.46
CA PHE A 14 11.44 15.18 25.68
C PHE A 14 10.72 16.50 25.46
N GLY A 15 9.98 16.61 24.35
CA GLY A 15 9.25 17.81 23.95
C GLY A 15 9.39 18.15 22.47
N PRO A 16 8.67 19.17 21.97
CA PRO A 16 8.80 19.63 20.60
C PRO A 16 10.17 20.29 20.38
N SER A 17 10.73 20.13 19.18
CA SER A 17 11.94 20.85 18.77
C SER A 17 11.63 22.34 18.57
N ASP A 18 12.66 23.19 18.62
CA ASP A 18 12.50 24.63 18.33
C ASP A 18 11.95 24.87 16.91
N CYS A 19 12.30 23.97 15.97
CA CYS A 19 11.74 23.88 14.63
C CYS A 19 10.22 23.59 14.66
N LEU A 20 9.79 22.53 15.37
CA LEU A 20 8.38 22.18 15.50
C LEU A 20 7.58 23.30 16.18
N ILE A 21 8.10 23.93 17.24
CA ILE A 21 7.47 25.08 17.90
C ILE A 21 7.29 26.24 16.93
N ALA A 22 8.34 26.61 16.18
CA ALA A 22 8.27 27.65 15.16
C ALA A 22 7.27 27.30 14.04
N MET A 23 7.16 26.03 13.66
CA MET A 23 6.16 25.59 12.69
C MET A 23 4.74 25.71 13.25
N LEU A 24 4.46 25.26 14.47
CA LEU A 24 3.13 25.36 15.09
C LEU A 24 2.69 26.81 15.27
N ARG A 25 3.59 27.71 15.70
CA ARG A 25 3.31 29.16 15.83
C ARG A 25 3.14 29.90 14.51
N ALA A 26 3.64 29.34 13.40
CA ALA A 26 3.44 29.89 12.06
C ALA A 26 2.10 29.47 11.42
N CYS A 27 1.30 28.65 12.10
CA CYS A 27 -0.07 28.31 11.69
C CYS A 27 -1.04 29.43 12.10
N SER A 28 -2.21 29.53 11.45
CA SER A 28 -3.20 30.58 11.81
C SER A 28 -3.75 30.45 13.24
N ARG A 29 -3.65 29.26 13.82
CA ARG A 29 -3.97 28.95 15.22
C ARG A 29 -2.83 28.17 15.86
N ASP A 30 -2.34 28.64 17.00
CA ASP A 30 -1.34 27.90 17.77
C ASP A 30 -2.02 26.72 18.50
N SER A 31 -1.73 25.51 18.04
CA SER A 31 -2.26 24.26 18.59
C SER A 31 -1.33 23.59 19.61
N THR A 32 -0.20 24.23 19.98
CA THR A 32 0.86 23.65 20.83
C THR A 32 0.32 23.12 22.16
N GLU A 33 -0.39 23.94 22.94
CA GLU A 33 -0.92 23.53 24.26
C GLU A 33 -1.96 22.40 24.15
N ALA A 34 -2.83 22.46 23.14
CA ALA A 34 -3.84 21.42 22.89
C ALA A 34 -3.19 20.08 22.48
N ILE A 35 -2.11 20.14 21.71
CA ILE A 35 -1.29 18.98 21.33
C ILE A 35 -0.58 18.39 22.55
N GLN A 36 0.11 19.21 23.36
CA GLN A 36 0.81 18.74 24.57
C GLN A 36 -0.16 18.13 25.58
N THR A 37 -1.29 18.78 25.83
CA THR A 37 -2.32 18.30 26.76
C THR A 37 -2.86 16.95 26.31
N ARG A 38 -3.24 16.80 25.04
CA ARG A 38 -3.75 15.55 24.47
C ARG A 38 -2.72 14.41 24.55
N LEU A 39 -1.46 14.68 24.17
CA LEU A 39 -0.36 13.72 24.28
C LEU A 39 -0.21 13.25 25.74
N LYS A 40 -0.13 14.20 26.69
CA LYS A 40 0.04 13.90 28.12
C LYS A 40 -1.13 13.05 28.66
N CYS A 41 -2.37 13.43 28.37
CA CYS A 41 -3.55 12.67 28.81
C CYS A 41 -3.55 11.23 28.28
N MET A 42 -3.22 11.01 27.00
CA MET A 42 -3.19 9.66 26.42
C MET A 42 -2.05 8.79 26.95
N LEU A 43 -0.86 9.37 27.14
CA LEU A 43 0.24 8.66 27.80
C LEU A 43 -0.11 8.33 29.26
N GLN A 44 -0.83 9.21 29.96
CA GLN A 44 -1.33 8.93 31.31
C GLN A 44 -2.37 7.81 31.35
N MET A 45 -3.31 7.73 30.39
CA MET A 45 -4.25 6.60 30.27
C MET A 45 -3.52 5.25 30.15
N PHE A 46 -2.46 5.21 29.33
CA PHE A 46 -1.62 4.02 29.17
C PHE A 46 -0.87 3.64 30.46
N LEU A 47 -0.23 4.62 31.12
CA LEU A 47 0.47 4.37 32.40
C LEU A 47 -0.48 3.95 33.51
N GLN A 48 -1.70 4.49 33.55
CA GLN A 48 -2.67 4.18 34.58
C GLN A 48 -3.12 2.71 34.49
N HIS A 49 -3.40 2.21 33.27
CA HIS A 49 -3.70 0.79 33.04
C HIS A 49 -2.59 -0.14 33.57
N TYR A 50 -1.31 0.20 33.37
CA TYR A 50 -0.19 -0.59 33.88
C TYR A 50 0.10 -0.41 35.37
N ARG A 51 -0.38 0.67 36.01
CA ARG A 51 -0.32 0.86 37.47
C ARG A 51 -1.39 0.06 38.20
N ASP A 52 -2.60 0.02 37.62
CA ASP A 52 -3.77 -0.65 38.20
C ASP A 52 -3.75 -2.17 37.96
N ALA A 53 -3.04 -2.63 36.93
CA ALA A 53 -2.77 -4.05 36.74
C ALA A 53 -1.81 -4.59 37.83
N GLU A 54 -2.06 -5.83 38.28
CA GLU A 54 -1.19 -6.62 39.18
C GLU A 54 0.11 -7.10 38.47
N GLY A 55 0.69 -6.25 37.64
CA GLY A 55 1.91 -6.52 36.88
C GLY A 55 3.18 -6.38 37.73
N ASN A 56 4.22 -7.11 37.33
CA ASN A 56 5.58 -6.96 37.85
C ASN A 56 6.07 -5.49 37.72
N GLU A 57 6.79 -4.97 38.72
CA GLU A 57 7.39 -3.63 38.68
C GLU A 57 8.25 -3.39 37.42
N ASN A 58 8.94 -4.42 36.91
CA ASN A 58 9.65 -4.34 35.63
C ASN A 58 8.71 -3.99 34.46
N THR A 59 7.48 -4.50 34.44
CA THR A 59 6.47 -4.16 33.42
C THR A 59 6.01 -2.70 33.57
N LYS A 60 5.91 -2.19 34.80
CA LYS A 60 5.56 -0.78 35.07
C LYS A 60 6.68 0.17 34.65
N GLU A 61 7.94 -0.19 34.90
CA GLU A 61 9.11 0.56 34.43
C GLU A 61 9.21 0.55 32.90
N LEU A 62 9.02 -0.61 32.25
CA LEU A 62 8.97 -0.69 30.78
C LEU A 62 7.82 0.14 30.21
N ALA A 63 6.63 0.17 30.84
CA ALA A 63 5.54 1.04 30.40
C ALA A 63 5.89 2.53 30.54
N ALA A 64 6.54 2.94 31.63
CA ALA A 64 7.06 4.31 31.81
C ALA A 64 8.09 4.69 30.73
N LYS A 65 9.02 3.77 30.41
CA LYS A 65 9.99 3.94 29.32
C LYS A 65 9.30 4.06 27.97
N CYS A 66 8.32 3.21 27.67
CA CYS A 66 7.52 3.28 26.45
C CYS A 66 6.82 4.63 26.29
N CYS A 67 6.26 5.21 27.37
CA CYS A 67 5.65 6.54 27.30
C CYS A 67 6.67 7.66 27.04
N TYR A 68 7.85 7.60 27.63
CA TYR A 68 8.93 8.55 27.33
C TYR A 68 9.32 8.49 25.85
N GLU A 69 9.59 7.30 25.34
CA GLU A 69 9.98 7.09 23.93
C GLU A 69 8.84 7.45 22.96
N ALA A 70 7.59 7.12 23.28
CA ALA A 70 6.43 7.50 22.48
C ALA A 70 6.27 9.03 22.40
N GLY A 71 6.53 9.76 23.49
CA GLY A 71 6.56 11.23 23.48
C GLY A 71 7.64 11.80 22.56
N VAL A 72 8.84 11.21 22.53
CA VAL A 72 9.92 11.59 21.60
C VAL A 72 9.55 11.27 20.15
N TRP A 73 9.02 10.06 19.90
CA TRP A 73 8.57 9.65 18.57
C TRP A 73 7.45 10.54 18.02
N TYR A 74 6.48 10.89 18.87
CA TYR A 74 5.35 11.75 18.51
C TYR A 74 5.81 13.08 17.93
N HIS A 75 6.65 13.82 18.66
CA HIS A 75 7.18 15.11 18.19
C HIS A 75 7.99 14.96 16.89
N ARG A 76 8.89 13.97 16.83
CA ARG A 76 9.75 13.72 15.66
C ARG A 76 8.93 13.35 14.42
N ILE A 77 7.91 12.52 14.56
CA ILE A 77 7.06 12.07 13.46
C ILE A 77 6.12 13.22 13.03
N LEU A 78 5.52 13.94 13.98
CA LEU A 78 4.68 15.11 13.70
C LEU A 78 5.45 16.20 12.95
N GLU A 79 6.68 16.52 13.37
CA GLU A 79 7.56 17.50 12.70
C GLU A 79 7.83 17.10 11.23
N ASN A 80 8.12 15.83 10.99
CA ASN A 80 8.34 15.31 9.64
C ASN A 80 7.05 15.32 8.80
N LEU A 81 5.90 14.98 9.38
CA LEU A 81 4.61 14.99 8.68
C LEU A 81 4.22 16.42 8.29
N ILE A 82 4.33 17.37 9.20
CA ILE A 82 4.14 18.81 8.95
C ILE A 82 5.09 19.29 7.82
N SER A 83 6.37 18.90 7.89
CA SER A 83 7.37 19.29 6.91
C SER A 83 7.07 18.73 5.51
N GLN A 84 6.56 17.50 5.40
CA GLN A 84 6.12 16.94 4.12
C GLN A 84 4.84 17.61 3.61
N GLU A 85 3.89 17.90 4.50
CA GLU A 85 2.61 18.49 4.12
C GLU A 85 2.76 19.95 3.67
N ARG A 86 3.64 20.74 4.32
CA ARG A 86 4.03 22.08 3.86
C ARG A 86 4.73 22.03 2.49
N LYS A 87 5.61 21.05 2.25
CA LYS A 87 6.21 20.84 0.92
C LYS A 87 5.17 20.48 -0.15
N ARG A 88 4.06 19.84 0.23
CA ARG A 88 2.97 19.43 -0.67
C ARG A 88 1.96 20.55 -0.94
N LEU A 89 1.65 21.37 0.07
CA LEU A 89 0.62 22.42 0.03
C LEU A 89 1.19 23.84 -0.17
N GLY A 90 2.51 24.01 -0.16
CA GLY A 90 3.16 25.32 -0.19
C GLY A 90 2.87 26.13 1.08
N PHE A 91 2.61 27.42 0.91
CA PHE A 91 2.30 28.36 2.01
C PHE A 91 0.88 28.23 2.58
N SER A 92 0.15 27.15 2.28
CA SER A 92 -1.21 26.94 2.80
C SER A 92 -1.20 26.65 4.30
N ASP A 93 -2.20 27.13 5.02
CA ASP A 93 -2.36 26.85 6.45
C ASP A 93 -2.68 25.38 6.71
N ILE A 94 -2.07 24.83 7.76
CA ILE A 94 -2.18 23.42 8.18
C ILE A 94 -2.93 23.27 9.51
N SER A 95 -3.42 24.37 10.12
CA SER A 95 -4.13 24.37 11.41
C SER A 95 -5.23 23.31 11.46
N GLY A 96 -6.04 23.18 10.41
CA GLY A 96 -7.14 22.20 10.37
C GLY A 96 -6.71 20.72 10.41
N ILE A 97 -5.48 20.39 10.03
CA ILE A 97 -4.92 19.03 10.17
C ILE A 97 -4.40 18.83 11.60
N LEU A 98 -3.80 19.87 12.19
CA LEU A 98 -3.23 19.84 13.54
C LEU A 98 -4.30 19.81 14.64
N GLU A 99 -5.41 20.50 14.43
CA GLU A 99 -6.55 20.54 15.35
C GLU A 99 -7.39 19.25 15.32
N HIS A 100 -7.23 18.40 14.30
CA HIS A 100 -8.05 17.22 14.09
C HIS A 100 -7.79 16.12 15.16
N ASP A 101 -8.67 16.07 16.16
CA ASP A 101 -8.53 15.21 17.36
C ASP A 101 -8.17 13.76 17.05
N LEU A 102 -8.95 13.10 16.19
CA LEU A 102 -8.72 11.70 15.81
C LEU A 102 -7.36 11.47 15.16
N PHE A 103 -6.83 12.43 14.39
CA PHE A 103 -5.50 12.30 13.79
C PHE A 103 -4.43 12.30 14.89
N GLN A 104 -4.53 13.25 15.83
CA GLN A 104 -3.60 13.32 16.95
C GLN A 104 -3.68 12.09 17.84
N ARG A 105 -4.88 11.60 18.16
CA ARG A 105 -5.04 10.40 18.98
C ARG A 105 -4.47 9.15 18.30
N CYS A 106 -4.75 8.95 17.01
CA CYS A 106 -4.16 7.84 16.24
C CYS A 106 -2.63 7.96 16.14
N LEU A 107 -2.08 9.18 15.99
CA LEU A 107 -0.64 9.40 15.96
C LEU A 107 0.03 9.05 17.30
N VAL A 108 -0.55 9.45 18.45
CA VAL A 108 -0.06 9.04 19.78
C VAL A 108 -0.11 7.52 19.93
N ALA A 109 -1.21 6.88 19.54
CA ALA A 109 -1.32 5.41 19.57
C ALA A 109 -0.24 4.73 18.72
N CYS A 110 0.08 5.28 17.55
CA CYS A 110 1.11 4.73 16.67
C CYS A 110 2.52 4.90 17.26
N CYS A 111 2.78 6.01 17.95
CA CYS A 111 4.05 6.24 18.66
C CYS A 111 4.19 5.34 19.90
N LEU A 112 3.10 5.05 20.60
CA LEU A 112 3.05 4.02 21.65
C LEU A 112 3.31 2.63 21.08
N GLU A 113 2.66 2.26 19.97
CA GLU A 113 2.89 0.96 19.30
C GLU A 113 4.36 0.77 18.89
N ILE A 114 4.98 1.81 18.34
CA ILE A 114 6.42 1.83 18.03
C ILE A 114 7.26 1.60 19.29
N ALA A 115 6.97 2.28 20.40
CA ALA A 115 7.73 2.16 21.65
C ALA A 115 7.52 0.79 22.33
N VAL A 116 6.28 0.30 22.41
CA VAL A 116 5.88 -1.03 22.88
C VAL A 116 6.65 -2.12 22.12
N THR A 117 6.64 -2.04 20.79
CA THR A 117 7.34 -2.99 19.90
C THR A 117 8.85 -2.92 20.09
N SER A 118 9.42 -1.71 20.24
CA SER A 118 10.87 -1.51 20.39
C SER A 118 11.39 -1.99 21.74
N ASN A 119 10.55 -2.01 22.77
CA ASN A 119 10.90 -2.45 24.14
C ASN A 119 10.38 -3.85 24.48
N SER A 120 9.70 -4.53 23.54
CA SER A 120 9.07 -5.84 23.74
C SER A 120 8.13 -5.89 24.97
N LEU A 121 7.42 -4.79 25.23
CA LEU A 121 6.42 -4.75 26.32
C LEU A 121 5.27 -5.70 25.95
N PRO A 122 4.78 -6.54 26.90
CA PRO A 122 3.60 -7.37 26.67
C PRO A 122 2.33 -6.50 26.62
N CYS A 123 2.07 -5.93 25.44
CA CYS A 123 0.88 -5.19 25.09
C CYS A 123 0.52 -5.55 23.65
N ASP A 124 -0.51 -6.38 23.46
CA ASP A 124 -1.01 -6.67 22.12
C ASP A 124 -1.69 -5.43 21.51
N PHE A 125 -1.51 -5.21 20.21
CA PHE A 125 -2.05 -4.05 19.50
C PHE A 125 -3.55 -3.74 19.77
N PRO A 126 -4.48 -4.73 19.79
CA PRO A 126 -5.88 -4.46 20.13
C PRO A 126 -6.07 -3.95 21.57
N LEU A 127 -5.27 -4.43 22.52
CA LEU A 127 -5.30 -3.97 23.91
C LEU A 127 -4.81 -2.52 24.00
N LEU A 128 -3.75 -2.14 23.27
CA LEU A 128 -3.31 -0.74 23.20
C LEU A 128 -4.44 0.19 22.71
N LEU A 129 -5.15 -0.20 21.66
CA LEU A 129 -6.29 0.58 21.17
C LEU A 129 -7.46 0.65 22.16
N GLN A 130 -7.75 -0.45 22.86
CA GLN A 130 -8.76 -0.51 23.92
C GLN A 130 -8.43 0.45 25.08
N ILE A 131 -7.19 0.43 25.57
CA ILE A 131 -6.69 1.34 26.62
C ILE A 131 -6.87 2.80 26.20
N LEU A 132 -6.56 3.13 24.95
CA LEU A 132 -6.66 4.49 24.40
C LEU A 132 -8.07 4.89 23.92
N LYS A 133 -9.04 3.97 24.03
CA LYS A 133 -10.43 4.11 23.56
C LYS A 133 -10.51 4.55 22.10
N LEU A 134 -9.79 3.85 21.22
CA LEU A 134 -9.69 4.13 19.78
C LEU A 134 -10.17 2.97 18.92
N ALA A 135 -11.05 3.26 17.97
CA ALA A 135 -11.49 2.27 16.99
C ALA A 135 -10.35 1.92 16.00
N PRO A 136 -10.10 0.62 15.71
CA PRO A 136 -9.10 0.20 14.73
C PRO A 136 -9.32 0.82 13.34
N TYR A 137 -10.58 1.02 12.93
CA TYR A 137 -10.94 1.64 11.66
C TYR A 137 -10.45 3.10 11.50
N HIS A 138 -10.20 3.83 12.58
CA HIS A 138 -9.59 5.16 12.48
C HIS A 138 -8.05 5.08 12.39
N PHE A 139 -7.45 4.08 13.03
CA PHE A 139 -6.00 3.95 13.19
C PHE A 139 -5.26 3.70 11.86
N TRP A 140 -5.76 2.86 10.96
CA TRP A 140 -5.03 2.49 9.72
C TRP A 140 -4.60 3.70 8.88
N LYS A 141 -5.37 4.80 8.94
CA LYS A 141 -5.12 6.05 8.21
C LYS A 141 -3.75 6.67 8.55
N VAL A 142 -3.25 6.46 9.78
CA VAL A 142 -1.99 7.03 10.25
C VAL A 142 -0.78 6.15 9.94
N ILE A 143 -0.96 4.84 9.74
CA ILE A 143 0.15 3.88 9.59
C ILE A 143 1.02 4.21 8.37
N GLU A 144 0.42 4.29 7.18
CA GLU A 144 1.15 4.55 5.94
C GLU A 144 1.91 5.89 5.95
N PRO A 145 1.33 7.02 6.40
CA PRO A 145 2.08 8.25 6.63
C PRO A 145 3.27 8.08 7.58
N VAL A 146 3.07 7.43 8.75
CA VAL A 146 4.09 7.33 9.80
C VAL A 146 5.34 6.59 9.33
N TRP A 147 5.21 5.42 8.70
CA TRP A 147 6.40 4.69 8.23
C TRP A 147 6.99 5.28 6.94
N ARG A 148 6.20 6.00 6.13
CA ARG A 148 6.69 6.70 4.93
C ARG A 148 7.49 7.96 5.25
N VAL A 149 7.27 8.59 6.40
CA VAL A 149 7.76 9.96 6.65
C VAL A 149 9.30 10.08 6.75
N GLY A 150 10.04 8.96 6.72
CA GLY A 150 11.51 8.96 6.75
C GLY A 150 12.09 9.18 8.15
N SER A 151 11.31 8.91 9.20
CA SER A 151 11.65 9.11 10.61
C SER A 151 12.79 8.21 11.16
N GLY A 152 13.40 7.35 10.33
CA GLY A 152 14.49 6.47 10.74
C GLY A 152 14.05 5.30 11.63
N LEU A 153 12.83 4.80 11.45
CA LEU A 153 12.31 3.63 12.17
C LEU A 153 13.11 2.35 11.81
N PRO A 154 13.40 1.47 12.78
CA PRO A 154 14.00 0.16 12.50
C PRO A 154 13.14 -0.70 11.56
N HIS A 155 13.77 -1.50 10.71
CA HIS A 155 13.06 -2.34 9.73
C HIS A 155 12.05 -3.31 10.36
N TYR A 156 12.34 -3.85 11.55
CA TYR A 156 11.41 -4.74 12.26
C TYR A 156 10.15 -4.00 12.71
N VAL A 157 10.26 -2.74 13.16
CA VAL A 157 9.11 -1.88 13.51
C VAL A 157 8.28 -1.57 12.27
N VAL A 158 8.91 -1.23 11.14
CA VAL A 158 8.17 -1.02 9.87
C VAL A 158 7.43 -2.29 9.43
N THR A 159 8.08 -3.45 9.55
CA THR A 159 7.47 -4.75 9.26
C THR A 159 6.27 -5.03 10.16
N HIS A 160 6.40 -4.76 11.46
CA HIS A 160 5.32 -4.88 12.45
C HIS A 160 4.15 -3.94 12.16
N LEU A 161 4.41 -2.65 11.88
CA LEU A 161 3.36 -1.69 11.51
C LEU A 161 2.59 -2.10 10.24
N ILE A 162 3.25 -2.74 9.26
CA ILE A 162 2.58 -3.30 8.09
C ILE A 162 1.70 -4.51 8.47
N GLN A 163 2.14 -5.36 9.41
CA GLN A 163 1.31 -6.46 9.93
C GLN A 163 0.11 -5.94 10.73
N VAL A 164 0.28 -4.85 11.49
CA VAL A 164 -0.82 -4.15 12.17
C VAL A 164 -1.82 -3.58 11.15
N GLU A 165 -1.34 -2.97 10.05
CA GLU A 165 -2.22 -2.53 8.95
C GLU A 165 -3.00 -3.70 8.33
N GLU A 166 -2.33 -4.83 8.03
CA GLU A 166 -3.01 -6.04 7.52
C GLU A 166 -4.07 -6.56 8.52
N LYS A 167 -3.78 -6.61 9.83
CA LYS A 167 -4.73 -7.01 10.89
C LYS A 167 -5.97 -6.11 10.96
N VAL A 168 -5.78 -4.79 10.85
CA VAL A 168 -6.91 -3.84 10.84
C VAL A 168 -7.78 -4.04 9.61
N LEU A 169 -7.17 -4.18 8.43
CA LEU A 169 -7.89 -4.39 7.18
C LEU A 169 -8.62 -5.74 7.13
N GLU A 170 -8.07 -6.80 7.73
CA GLU A 170 -8.58 -8.17 7.59
C GLU A 170 -9.63 -8.58 8.63
N ASN A 171 -9.63 -7.99 9.83
CA ASN A 171 -10.61 -8.30 10.88
C ASN A 171 -10.94 -7.13 11.82
N LEU A 172 -9.98 -6.37 12.35
CA LEU A 172 -10.27 -5.43 13.46
C LEU A 172 -11.15 -4.23 13.06
N ALA A 173 -11.20 -3.85 11.78
CA ALA A 173 -12.12 -2.82 11.31
C ALA A 173 -13.55 -3.34 11.05
N TRP A 174 -13.78 -4.64 11.15
CA TRP A 174 -15.06 -5.30 10.83
C TRP A 174 -15.80 -5.84 12.07
N THR A 175 -15.38 -5.44 13.27
CA THR A 175 -16.12 -5.74 14.50
C THR A 175 -17.48 -5.05 14.50
N SER A 176 -18.48 -5.61 15.17
CA SER A 176 -19.84 -5.03 15.24
C SER A 176 -19.89 -3.61 15.81
N ASP A 177 -18.96 -3.24 16.69
CA ASP A 177 -18.80 -1.90 17.28
C ASP A 177 -17.99 -0.91 16.42
N SER A 178 -17.57 -1.32 15.21
CA SER A 178 -16.68 -0.51 14.37
C SER A 178 -17.38 0.69 13.70
N PRO A 179 -16.80 1.90 13.76
CA PRO A 179 -17.28 3.06 12.98
C PRO A 179 -17.16 2.90 11.46
N LEU A 180 -16.66 1.77 10.96
CA LEU A 180 -16.76 1.40 9.55
C LEU A 180 -18.23 1.31 9.11
N TRP A 181 -19.12 0.79 9.96
CA TRP A 181 -20.53 0.61 9.61
C TRP A 181 -21.27 1.94 9.45
N ASP A 182 -20.86 2.98 10.18
CA ASP A 182 -21.35 4.35 10.02
C ASP A 182 -20.94 4.96 8.66
N GLU A 183 -19.75 4.62 8.13
CA GLU A 183 -19.34 5.06 6.79
C GLU A 183 -20.01 4.23 5.67
N ILE A 184 -20.36 2.96 5.92
CA ILE A 184 -21.02 2.06 4.95
C ILE A 184 -22.53 2.32 4.84
N THR A 185 -23.21 2.62 5.95
CA THR A 185 -24.68 2.76 5.99
C THR A 185 -25.25 3.80 5.00
N PRO A 186 -24.64 5.00 4.82
CA PRO A 186 -25.08 5.97 3.82
C PRO A 186 -24.99 5.49 2.36
N ASN A 187 -24.15 4.48 2.09
CA ASN A 187 -23.99 3.87 0.76
C ASN A 187 -24.90 2.63 0.59
N GLU A 188 -26.15 2.74 1.06
CA GLU A 188 -27.16 1.66 1.07
C GLU A 188 -26.72 0.37 1.81
N GLY A 189 -25.76 0.47 2.73
CA GLY A 189 -25.16 -0.69 3.40
C GLY A 189 -24.09 -1.43 2.56
N HIS A 190 -23.74 -0.90 1.39
CA HIS A 190 -22.80 -1.51 0.45
C HIS A 190 -21.37 -0.96 0.59
N MET A 191 -20.37 -1.82 0.38
CA MET A 191 -18.98 -1.36 0.17
C MET A 191 -18.81 -0.76 -1.24
N PRO A 192 -17.97 0.28 -1.44
CA PRO A 192 -17.60 0.73 -2.77
C PRO A 192 -16.92 -0.39 -3.57
N THR A 193 -17.27 -0.53 -4.85
CA THR A 193 -16.70 -1.55 -5.75
C THR A 193 -15.22 -1.32 -6.04
N CYS A 194 -14.51 -2.38 -6.44
CA CYS A 194 -13.15 -2.34 -6.92
C CYS A 194 -12.97 -1.33 -8.07
N GLN A 195 -13.95 -1.28 -8.99
CA GLN A 195 -13.96 -0.32 -10.12
C GLN A 195 -14.05 1.14 -9.67
N GLN A 196 -14.82 1.44 -8.60
CA GLN A 196 -14.94 2.80 -8.06
C GLN A 196 -13.68 3.27 -7.33
N VAL A 197 -12.95 2.37 -6.66
CA VAL A 197 -11.82 2.73 -5.78
C VAL A 197 -10.44 2.56 -6.42
N MET A 198 -10.31 1.75 -7.47
CA MET A 198 -9.04 1.54 -8.16
C MET A 198 -8.84 2.54 -9.29
N HIS A 199 -7.65 3.11 -9.37
CA HIS A 199 -7.25 3.89 -10.54
C HIS A 199 -7.09 2.95 -11.75
N PRO A 200 -7.50 3.32 -12.99
CA PRO A 200 -7.42 2.42 -14.15
C PRO A 200 -6.04 1.77 -14.38
N ASN A 201 -4.96 2.52 -14.16
CA ASN A 201 -3.57 2.04 -14.26
C ASN A 201 -3.21 0.93 -13.24
N ARG A 202 -4.07 0.65 -12.26
CA ARG A 202 -3.93 -0.41 -11.24
C ARG A 202 -4.84 -1.62 -11.49
N LEU A 203 -5.60 -1.64 -12.57
CA LEU A 203 -6.51 -2.75 -12.93
C LEU A 203 -5.93 -3.58 -14.07
N GLU A 204 -6.00 -4.90 -13.98
CA GLU A 204 -5.58 -5.82 -15.04
C GLU A 204 -6.38 -5.52 -16.32
N GLY A 205 -5.70 -5.58 -17.47
CA GLY A 205 -6.35 -5.28 -18.75
C GLY A 205 -7.23 -6.46 -19.16
N PRO A 206 -8.30 -6.23 -19.95
CA PRO A 206 -8.98 -7.33 -20.62
C PRO A 206 -7.95 -8.09 -21.44
N MET A 207 -7.96 -9.42 -21.32
CA MET A 207 -6.89 -10.27 -21.84
C MET A 207 -6.76 -10.14 -23.35
N GLN A 208 -5.68 -9.51 -23.80
CA GLN A 208 -5.17 -9.68 -25.16
C GLN A 208 -4.21 -10.86 -25.14
N THR A 209 -4.67 -12.00 -25.63
CA THR A 209 -3.77 -13.04 -26.13
C THR A 209 -3.01 -12.50 -27.34
N ASP A 210 -1.70 -12.74 -27.33
CA ASP A 210 -0.73 -12.62 -28.42
C ASP A 210 -0.06 -11.23 -28.67
N PRO A 211 1.22 -11.04 -28.29
CA PRO A 211 2.01 -9.85 -28.61
C PRO A 211 2.69 -10.01 -29.99
N GLY A 212 1.92 -9.90 -31.09
CA GLY A 212 2.36 -10.41 -32.40
C GLY A 212 2.16 -9.54 -33.65
N VAL A 213 1.58 -8.33 -33.61
CA VAL A 213 1.40 -7.49 -34.82
C VAL A 213 1.65 -6.00 -34.56
N PRO A 214 2.60 -5.34 -35.25
CA PRO A 214 2.71 -3.89 -35.25
C PRO A 214 1.60 -3.29 -36.11
N ARG A 215 0.61 -2.65 -35.49
CA ARG A 215 -0.43 -1.91 -36.22
C ARG A 215 0.16 -0.59 -36.71
N VAL A 216 0.42 -0.50 -38.02
CA VAL A 216 0.91 0.74 -38.65
C VAL A 216 -0.20 1.80 -38.59
N ASP A 217 0.09 2.91 -37.92
CA ASP A 217 -0.83 4.05 -37.79
C ASP A 217 -0.70 4.96 -39.03
N VAL A 218 -1.53 4.70 -40.04
CA VAL A 218 -1.63 5.56 -41.23
C VAL A 218 -2.66 6.66 -40.97
N SER A 219 -2.19 7.75 -40.38
CA SER A 219 -2.95 9.00 -40.32
C SER A 219 -3.10 9.62 -41.71
N LEU A 220 -4.26 9.40 -42.37
CA LEU A 220 -4.75 10.29 -43.42
C LEU A 220 -5.83 11.20 -42.83
N GLY A 221 -5.55 12.51 -42.76
CA GLY A 221 -6.54 13.50 -42.39
C GLY A 221 -7.46 13.84 -43.56
N MET A 222 -8.74 14.05 -43.28
CA MET A 222 -9.68 14.69 -44.20
C MET A 222 -10.72 15.48 -43.41
N ASN A 223 -10.74 16.80 -43.64
CA ASN A 223 -11.68 17.72 -43.01
C ASN A 223 -13.03 17.65 -43.71
N HIS A 224 -14.14 17.45 -42.97
CA HIS A 224 -15.43 17.99 -43.38
C HIS A 224 -16.23 18.51 -42.18
N SER A 225 -16.78 19.71 -42.34
CA SER A 225 -17.61 20.40 -41.37
C SER A 225 -19.09 20.17 -41.69
N ALA A 226 -19.88 19.74 -40.70
CA ALA A 226 -21.33 19.78 -40.76
C ALA A 226 -21.90 20.01 -39.35
N ARG A 227 -22.68 21.08 -39.20
CA ARG A 227 -23.27 21.55 -37.94
C ARG A 227 -24.74 21.11 -37.83
N THR A 228 -25.19 21.02 -36.56
CA THR A 228 -26.57 20.82 -36.05
C THR A 228 -27.15 19.41 -36.27
N GLU A 229 -28.01 18.86 -35.39
CA GLU A 229 -28.68 19.46 -34.20
C GLU A 229 -28.34 18.82 -32.83
N GLN A 230 -28.75 19.54 -31.78
CA GLN A 230 -28.76 19.19 -30.36
C GLN A 230 -29.81 18.13 -29.99
N LYS A 231 -29.40 17.10 -29.24
CA LYS A 231 -30.23 16.54 -28.15
C LYS A 231 -29.48 16.66 -26.83
N ARG A 232 -30.08 17.41 -25.89
CA ARG A 232 -29.45 17.78 -24.62
C ARG A 232 -29.22 16.55 -23.74
N SER A 233 -27.98 16.38 -23.29
CA SER A 233 -27.65 15.63 -22.08
C SER A 233 -28.00 16.46 -20.83
N PRO A 234 -28.44 15.84 -19.72
CA PRO A 234 -28.30 16.42 -18.41
C PRO A 234 -26.83 16.31 -18.00
N SER A 235 -26.17 17.45 -17.89
CA SER A 235 -24.74 17.54 -17.62
C SER A 235 -24.43 17.57 -16.12
N ALA A 236 -23.30 16.96 -15.75
CA ALA A 236 -22.40 17.46 -14.72
C ALA A 236 -22.98 17.78 -13.32
N ILE A 237 -23.49 16.77 -12.60
CA ILE A 237 -23.56 16.80 -11.13
C ILE A 237 -22.88 15.54 -10.58
N ASN A 238 -21.54 15.52 -10.58
CA ASN A 238 -20.68 15.03 -9.48
C ASN A 238 -19.19 15.15 -9.91
N ARG A 239 -18.67 16.39 -10.00
CA ARG A 239 -17.25 16.63 -10.32
C ARG A 239 -16.42 16.50 -9.04
N GLN A 240 -15.56 15.48 -9.00
CA GLN A 240 -14.58 15.21 -7.93
C GLN A 240 -15.20 15.05 -6.53
N GLU A 241 -15.77 13.87 -6.28
CA GLU A 241 -15.81 13.35 -4.91
C GLU A 241 -14.38 13.32 -4.35
N LYS A 242 -14.17 14.07 -3.26
CA LYS A 242 -12.97 13.93 -2.43
C LYS A 242 -12.99 12.47 -1.94
N SER A 243 -12.12 11.62 -2.48
CA SER A 243 -12.11 10.17 -2.21
C SER A 243 -12.31 9.91 -0.72
N SER A 244 -13.47 9.34 -0.37
CA SER A 244 -13.87 9.23 1.03
C SER A 244 -12.95 8.28 1.79
N SER A 245 -12.97 8.36 3.11
CA SER A 245 -12.23 7.44 3.99
C SER A 245 -12.54 5.98 3.62
N LEU A 246 -13.82 5.65 3.44
CA LEU A 246 -14.30 4.37 2.92
C LEU A 246 -13.69 3.97 1.57
N HIS A 247 -13.59 4.87 0.58
CA HIS A 247 -12.95 4.56 -0.71
C HIS A 247 -11.47 4.19 -0.54
N LEU A 248 -10.75 4.90 0.33
CA LEU A 248 -9.33 4.62 0.61
C LEU A 248 -9.15 3.29 1.37
N PHE A 249 -10.05 2.99 2.31
CA PHE A 249 -10.10 1.72 3.05
C PHE A 249 -10.40 0.54 2.12
N ALA A 250 -11.49 0.61 1.36
CA ALA A 250 -11.88 -0.39 0.37
C ALA A 250 -10.75 -0.66 -0.64
N ARG A 251 -10.05 0.38 -1.11
CA ARG A 251 -8.87 0.23 -1.98
C ARG A 251 -7.75 -0.58 -1.32
N LYS A 252 -7.47 -0.40 -0.03
CA LYS A 252 -6.48 -1.18 0.72
C LYS A 252 -6.95 -2.63 0.91
N VAL A 253 -8.22 -2.83 1.30
CA VAL A 253 -8.87 -4.15 1.41
C VAL A 253 -8.72 -4.93 0.10
N TYR A 254 -9.18 -4.38 -1.04
CA TYR A 254 -9.08 -5.08 -2.32
C TYR A 254 -7.63 -5.32 -2.76
N SER A 255 -6.70 -4.41 -2.47
CA SER A 255 -5.27 -4.61 -2.77
C SER A 255 -4.68 -5.79 -1.98
N LEU A 256 -5.03 -5.91 -0.69
CA LEU A 256 -4.60 -7.01 0.18
C LEU A 256 -5.18 -8.34 -0.30
N MET A 257 -6.49 -8.37 -0.58
CA MET A 257 -7.20 -9.59 -0.94
C MET A 257 -6.87 -10.08 -2.35
N ALA A 258 -6.67 -9.18 -3.32
CA ALA A 258 -6.19 -9.55 -4.65
C ALA A 258 -4.76 -10.11 -4.65
N LYS A 259 -3.92 -9.72 -3.69
CA LYS A 259 -2.61 -10.34 -3.44
C LYS A 259 -2.78 -11.76 -2.87
N ARG A 260 -3.53 -11.91 -1.76
CA ARG A 260 -3.75 -13.21 -1.11
C ARG A 260 -4.43 -14.23 -2.02
N LEU A 261 -5.41 -13.79 -2.82
CA LEU A 261 -6.06 -14.63 -3.83
C LEU A 261 -5.09 -15.10 -4.90
N ARG A 262 -4.19 -14.24 -5.39
CA ARG A 262 -3.18 -14.61 -6.39
C ARG A 262 -2.20 -15.64 -5.84
N GLU A 263 -1.76 -15.47 -4.58
CA GLU A 263 -0.90 -16.43 -3.88
C GLU A 263 -1.59 -17.80 -3.69
N LEU A 264 -2.87 -17.82 -3.28
CA LEU A 264 -3.65 -19.06 -3.16
C LEU A 264 -3.92 -19.71 -4.52
N CYS A 265 -4.34 -18.97 -5.54
CA CYS A 265 -4.60 -19.50 -6.88
C CYS A 265 -3.35 -20.09 -7.52
N SER A 266 -2.19 -19.44 -7.37
CA SER A 266 -0.90 -19.96 -7.84
C SER A 266 -0.53 -21.30 -7.18
N THR A 267 -0.88 -21.48 -5.91
CA THR A 267 -0.61 -22.71 -5.15
C THR A 267 -1.65 -23.81 -5.40
N LEU A 268 -2.86 -23.42 -5.83
CA LEU A 268 -3.99 -24.31 -6.15
C LEU A 268 -4.10 -24.63 -7.65
N GLU A 269 -3.16 -24.16 -8.48
CA GLU A 269 -3.16 -24.31 -9.94
C GLU A 269 -4.46 -23.80 -10.61
N ILE A 270 -5.06 -22.75 -10.03
CA ILE A 270 -6.29 -22.12 -10.52
C ILE A 270 -5.96 -21.17 -11.69
N SER A 271 -6.63 -21.37 -12.84
CA SER A 271 -6.47 -20.53 -14.02
C SER A 271 -6.90 -19.07 -13.79
N ASP A 272 -6.32 -18.15 -14.57
CA ASP A 272 -6.62 -16.72 -14.47
C ASP A 272 -8.11 -16.38 -14.72
N GLU A 273 -8.77 -17.10 -15.62
CA GLU A 273 -10.22 -16.96 -15.87
C GLU A 273 -11.04 -17.35 -14.62
N LEU A 274 -10.68 -18.47 -13.98
CA LEU A 274 -11.36 -18.92 -12.76
C LEU A 274 -11.03 -18.02 -11.57
N ARG A 275 -9.80 -17.51 -11.47
CA ARG A 275 -9.39 -16.49 -10.49
C ARG A 275 -10.26 -15.23 -10.62
N LEU A 276 -10.60 -14.81 -11.84
CA LEU A 276 -11.44 -13.64 -12.08
C LEU A 276 -12.90 -13.87 -11.65
N LYS A 277 -13.45 -15.07 -11.87
CA LYS A 277 -14.78 -15.48 -11.34
C LYS A 277 -14.79 -15.53 -9.82
N ILE A 278 -13.74 -16.10 -9.21
CA ILE A 278 -13.56 -16.11 -7.74
C ILE A 278 -13.47 -14.69 -7.18
N TRP A 279 -12.71 -13.81 -7.83
CA TRP A 279 -12.59 -12.39 -7.44
C TRP A 279 -13.94 -11.67 -7.50
N THR A 280 -14.71 -11.88 -8.57
CA THR A 280 -16.05 -11.31 -8.72
C THR A 280 -17.00 -11.79 -7.62
N CYS A 281 -16.94 -13.09 -7.26
CA CYS A 281 -17.71 -13.64 -6.14
C CYS A 281 -17.27 -13.10 -4.78
N PHE A 282 -15.97 -12.90 -4.57
CA PHE A 282 -15.44 -12.32 -3.35
C PHE A 282 -15.85 -10.85 -3.20
N GLU A 283 -15.69 -10.04 -4.25
CA GLU A 283 -16.13 -8.64 -4.25
C GLU A 283 -17.64 -8.53 -4.02
N TYR A 284 -18.46 -9.31 -4.74
CA TYR A 284 -19.91 -9.34 -4.53
C TYR A 284 -20.27 -9.61 -3.06
N SER A 285 -19.56 -10.52 -2.39
CA SER A 285 -19.79 -10.82 -0.98
C SER A 285 -19.45 -9.67 -0.02
N LEU A 286 -18.52 -8.77 -0.37
CA LEU A 286 -18.21 -7.56 0.40
C LEU A 286 -19.14 -6.40 0.06
N VAL A 287 -19.53 -6.26 -1.21
CA VAL A 287 -20.37 -5.16 -1.69
C VAL A 287 -21.83 -5.38 -1.30
N HIS A 288 -22.43 -6.53 -1.64
CA HIS A 288 -23.87 -6.79 -1.49
C HIS A 288 -24.25 -7.65 -0.28
N CYS A 289 -23.27 -8.28 0.37
CA CYS A 289 -23.48 -9.13 1.54
C CYS A 289 -22.57 -8.70 2.71
N SER A 290 -22.36 -7.39 2.89
CA SER A 290 -21.46 -6.79 3.87
C SER A 290 -21.64 -7.31 5.31
N CYS A 291 -22.87 -7.71 5.69
CA CYS A 291 -23.17 -8.38 6.97
C CYS A 291 -22.43 -9.72 7.19
N LEU A 292 -21.91 -10.36 6.13
CA LEU A 292 -21.02 -11.52 6.24
C LEU A 292 -19.68 -11.17 6.89
N MET A 293 -19.26 -9.90 6.91
CA MET A 293 -18.00 -9.48 7.53
C MET A 293 -18.10 -9.12 9.01
N VAL A 294 -19.30 -8.88 9.56
CA VAL A 294 -19.49 -8.53 10.98
C VAL A 294 -18.86 -9.61 11.86
N ASP A 295 -17.89 -9.20 12.69
CA ASP A 295 -17.10 -10.04 13.61
C ASP A 295 -16.41 -11.26 12.96
N ARG A 296 -16.07 -11.11 11.67
CA ARG A 296 -15.41 -12.13 10.84
C ARG A 296 -14.13 -11.61 10.16
N HIS A 297 -13.47 -12.50 9.45
CA HIS A 297 -12.14 -12.29 8.88
C HIS A 297 -12.19 -12.41 7.35
N LEU A 298 -11.57 -11.48 6.60
CA LEU A 298 -11.65 -11.43 5.13
C LEU A 298 -11.26 -12.76 4.46
N ASP A 299 -10.19 -13.41 4.94
CA ASP A 299 -9.75 -14.73 4.43
C ASP A 299 -10.82 -15.83 4.54
N GLN A 300 -11.80 -15.74 5.46
CA GLN A 300 -12.91 -16.70 5.56
C GLN A 300 -13.81 -16.60 4.32
N LEU A 301 -14.23 -15.37 3.98
CA LEU A 301 -15.00 -15.10 2.76
C LEU A 301 -14.18 -15.44 1.51
N LEU A 302 -12.86 -15.20 1.51
CA LEU A 302 -12.00 -15.56 0.39
C LEU A 302 -11.93 -17.08 0.16
N MET A 303 -11.70 -17.87 1.21
CA MET A 303 -11.69 -19.33 1.12
C MET A 303 -13.06 -19.89 0.69
N CYS A 304 -14.15 -19.29 1.18
CA CYS A 304 -15.51 -19.64 0.75
C CYS A 304 -15.78 -19.28 -0.72
N ALA A 305 -15.31 -18.13 -1.21
CA ALA A 305 -15.41 -17.71 -2.60
C ALA A 305 -14.63 -18.64 -3.55
N ILE A 306 -13.41 -19.02 -3.18
CA ILE A 306 -12.60 -20.03 -3.92
C ILE A 306 -13.39 -21.34 -4.03
N TYR A 307 -13.91 -21.85 -2.91
CA TYR A 307 -14.60 -23.14 -2.89
C TYR A 307 -15.92 -23.12 -3.66
N ILE A 308 -16.78 -22.11 -3.47
CA ILE A 308 -18.11 -22.09 -4.10
C ILE A 308 -18.00 -21.99 -5.62
N ILE A 309 -17.08 -21.16 -6.13
CA ILE A 309 -16.89 -20.97 -7.56
C ILE A 309 -16.23 -22.21 -8.17
N ALA A 310 -15.17 -22.76 -7.58
CA ALA A 310 -14.55 -24.00 -8.07
C ALA A 310 -15.58 -25.15 -8.16
N LYS A 311 -16.37 -25.36 -7.09
CA LYS A 311 -17.44 -26.37 -7.06
C LYS A 311 -18.47 -26.17 -8.17
N ILE A 312 -18.86 -24.93 -8.46
CA ILE A 312 -19.89 -24.61 -9.46
C ILE A 312 -19.34 -24.71 -10.89
N THR A 313 -18.07 -24.37 -11.12
CA THR A 313 -17.39 -24.55 -12.41
C THR A 313 -16.85 -25.97 -12.62
N LYS A 314 -17.32 -26.95 -11.83
CA LYS A 314 -16.91 -28.37 -11.88
C LYS A 314 -15.41 -28.63 -11.67
N MET A 315 -14.73 -27.71 -10.99
CA MET A 315 -13.35 -27.90 -10.52
C MET A 315 -13.37 -28.49 -9.11
N GLU A 316 -13.00 -29.76 -8.99
CA GLU A 316 -13.02 -30.48 -7.71
C GLU A 316 -11.84 -30.10 -6.82
N ILE A 317 -11.94 -28.94 -6.16
CA ILE A 317 -10.99 -28.49 -5.13
C ILE A 317 -11.63 -28.70 -3.74
N PRO A 318 -11.22 -29.72 -2.96
CA PRO A 318 -11.75 -29.94 -1.63
C PRO A 318 -11.45 -28.78 -0.67
N PHE A 319 -12.42 -28.39 0.16
CA PHE A 319 -12.25 -27.33 1.17
C PHE A 319 -11.03 -27.57 2.08
N LYS A 320 -10.73 -28.85 2.38
CA LYS A 320 -9.53 -29.27 3.13
C LYS A 320 -8.22 -28.86 2.45
N GLN A 321 -8.14 -28.90 1.12
CA GLN A 321 -6.96 -28.50 0.35
C GLN A 321 -6.75 -26.99 0.38
N ILE A 322 -7.82 -26.20 0.20
CA ILE A 322 -7.78 -24.73 0.34
C ILE A 322 -7.27 -24.33 1.72
N MET A 323 -7.85 -24.91 2.80
CA MET A 323 -7.40 -24.65 4.17
C MET A 323 -5.96 -25.10 4.45
N LYS A 324 -5.47 -26.16 3.77
CA LYS A 324 -4.08 -26.62 3.90
C LYS A 324 -3.12 -25.57 3.35
N PHE A 325 -3.35 -25.09 2.12
CA PHE A 325 -2.49 -24.10 1.48
C PHE A 325 -2.55 -22.72 2.14
N TYR A 326 -3.74 -22.30 2.61
CA TYR A 326 -3.86 -21.12 3.45
C TYR A 326 -2.95 -21.23 4.69
N LYS A 327 -3.06 -22.31 5.47
CA LYS A 327 -2.27 -22.52 6.70
C LYS A 327 -0.76 -22.69 6.48
N SER A 328 -0.30 -22.92 5.25
CA SER A 328 1.13 -22.95 4.91
C SER A 328 1.70 -21.58 4.54
N GLN A 329 0.88 -20.55 4.32
CA GLN A 329 1.39 -19.21 4.06
C GLN A 329 2.09 -18.64 5.32
N PRO A 330 3.26 -17.98 5.20
CA PRO A 330 4.02 -17.50 6.37
C PRO A 330 3.30 -16.51 7.29
N ARG A 331 2.21 -15.88 6.81
CA ARG A 331 1.41 -14.89 7.55
C ARG A 331 0.01 -15.37 7.93
N ALA A 332 -0.38 -16.60 7.58
CA ALA A 332 -1.75 -17.06 7.80
C ALA A 332 -2.04 -17.35 9.28
N ASN A 333 -3.13 -16.77 9.80
CA ASN A 333 -3.59 -17.05 11.15
C ASN A 333 -4.36 -18.39 11.18
N LYS A 334 -3.76 -19.40 11.81
CA LYS A 334 -4.31 -20.77 11.87
C LYS A 334 -5.65 -20.89 12.60
N SER A 335 -6.04 -19.90 13.41
CA SER A 335 -7.35 -19.86 14.11
C SER A 335 -8.51 -19.49 13.18
N VAL A 336 -8.24 -18.79 12.06
CA VAL A 336 -9.24 -18.26 11.12
C VAL A 336 -10.14 -19.36 10.53
N CYS A 337 -9.62 -20.59 10.38
CA CYS A 337 -10.41 -21.73 9.91
C CYS A 337 -11.17 -22.50 11.02
N LYS A 338 -10.86 -22.24 12.30
CA LYS A 338 -11.35 -23.02 13.45
C LYS A 338 -12.50 -22.35 14.21
N ASN A 339 -12.41 -21.04 14.43
CA ASN A 339 -13.27 -20.30 15.36
C ASN A 339 -14.07 -19.20 14.63
N VAL A 340 -14.92 -19.61 13.68
CA VAL A 340 -15.71 -18.73 12.82
C VAL A 340 -17.09 -18.48 13.43
N LEU A 341 -17.54 -17.23 13.47
CA LEU A 341 -18.87 -16.86 13.96
C LEU A 341 -19.97 -17.37 13.02
N ILE A 342 -20.90 -18.16 13.57
CA ILE A 342 -22.03 -18.76 12.83
C ILE A 342 -23.27 -17.89 13.02
N SER A 343 -23.71 -17.72 14.28
CA SER A 343 -24.85 -16.89 14.65
C SER A 343 -24.52 -16.11 15.92
N GLU A 344 -24.75 -14.80 15.83
CA GLU A 344 -25.15 -14.01 16.99
C GLU A 344 -26.66 -14.18 17.14
N LYS A 345 -27.13 -14.51 18.35
CA LYS A 345 -28.57 -14.42 18.65
C LYS A 345 -28.87 -12.96 18.96
N MET A 346 -29.29 -12.20 17.96
CA MET A 346 -29.96 -10.92 18.20
C MET A 346 -31.15 -11.19 19.13
N GLU A 347 -31.17 -10.55 20.29
CA GLU A 347 -32.36 -10.47 21.13
C GLU A 347 -33.37 -9.57 20.43
N GLU A 348 -34.18 -10.15 19.54
CA GLU A 348 -35.43 -9.54 19.11
C GLU A 348 -36.33 -9.39 20.34
N ASN A 349 -36.28 -8.20 20.96
CA ASN A 349 -37.14 -7.78 22.05
C ASN A 349 -38.61 -7.64 21.57
N SER A 350 -39.23 -8.79 21.30
CA SER A 350 -40.67 -8.96 21.18
C SER A 350 -41.25 -8.98 22.60
N ALA A 351 -41.40 -7.78 23.17
CA ALA A 351 -41.86 -7.60 24.53
C ALA A 351 -43.31 -8.09 24.74
N ILE A 352 -43.47 -9.26 25.37
CA ILE A 352 -44.74 -9.70 25.96
C ILE A 352 -44.52 -10.16 27.41
N ASN A 353 -44.90 -9.27 28.32
CA ASN A 353 -45.30 -9.46 29.72
C ASN A 353 -45.35 -10.90 30.29
N ASN A 354 -44.67 -11.16 31.40
CA ASN A 354 -45.23 -10.91 32.75
C ASN A 354 -44.23 -11.27 33.87
N GLY A 355 -44.36 -10.61 35.03
CA GLY A 355 -43.31 -10.63 36.07
C GLY A 355 -43.48 -11.66 37.19
N LYS A 356 -42.39 -11.86 37.94
CA LYS A 356 -42.41 -11.96 39.41
C LYS A 356 -41.01 -11.74 40.00
N HIS A 357 -40.96 -11.16 41.20
CA HIS A 357 -39.74 -10.79 41.91
C HIS A 357 -39.00 -12.00 42.49
N SER A 358 -37.66 -11.94 42.54
CA SER A 358 -36.91 -12.02 43.80
C SER A 358 -35.44 -11.63 43.61
N SER A 359 -34.95 -10.77 44.51
CA SER A 359 -33.56 -10.33 44.59
C SER A 359 -32.73 -11.26 45.48
N THR A 360 -31.57 -11.73 45.01
CA THR A 360 -30.55 -12.32 45.90
C THR A 360 -29.15 -11.84 45.49
N ILE A 361 -28.30 -11.66 46.50
CA ILE A 361 -27.04 -10.91 46.47
C ILE A 361 -25.87 -11.75 45.92
N LEU A 362 -24.88 -11.07 45.34
CA LEU A 362 -23.62 -11.65 44.85
C LEU A 362 -22.68 -12.08 46.00
N THR A 363 -22.06 -13.25 45.86
CA THR A 363 -20.76 -13.57 46.47
C THR A 363 -19.92 -14.37 45.46
N PRO A 364 -18.66 -13.98 45.18
CA PRO A 364 -17.75 -14.76 44.35
C PRO A 364 -17.15 -15.94 45.14
N ASN A 365 -16.41 -16.82 44.43
CA ASN A 365 -15.52 -17.88 44.94
C ASN A 365 -16.07 -19.32 45.04
N THR A 366 -16.42 -19.94 43.91
CA THR A 366 -16.11 -21.37 43.68
C THR A 366 -16.02 -21.68 42.18
N PRO A 367 -14.96 -22.37 41.69
CA PRO A 367 -14.90 -22.77 40.29
C PRO A 367 -15.72 -24.05 40.06
N SER A 368 -16.98 -23.91 39.67
CA SER A 368 -17.81 -25.05 39.24
C SER A 368 -18.02 -25.04 37.73
N THR A 369 -17.57 -26.12 37.09
CA THR A 369 -17.97 -26.52 35.75
C THR A 369 -19.50 -26.65 35.69
N HIS A 370 -20.06 -26.52 34.48
CA HIS A 370 -21.41 -26.99 34.11
C HIS A 370 -22.65 -26.08 34.34
N TYR A 371 -22.55 -24.78 34.03
CA TYR A 371 -23.71 -23.99 33.55
C TYR A 371 -23.34 -23.11 32.35
N PRO A 372 -24.06 -23.18 31.21
CA PRO A 372 -23.86 -22.25 30.10
C PRO A 372 -24.44 -20.88 30.45
N ARG A 373 -23.57 -19.86 30.44
CA ARG A 373 -23.93 -18.44 30.57
C ARG A 373 -24.89 -18.04 29.44
N PRO A 374 -25.93 -17.22 29.68
CA PRO A 374 -26.74 -16.68 28.59
C PRO A 374 -25.87 -15.83 27.66
N GLY A 375 -26.05 -15.96 26.34
CA GLY A 375 -25.34 -15.14 25.35
C GLY A 375 -24.03 -15.72 24.79
N GLN A 376 -23.82 -17.05 24.77
CA GLN A 376 -22.67 -17.60 24.03
C GLN A 376 -22.86 -17.48 22.51
N GLU A 377 -21.99 -16.70 21.87
CA GLU A 377 -21.80 -16.68 20.41
C GLU A 377 -21.64 -18.10 19.87
N GLU A 378 -22.42 -18.49 18.86
CA GLU A 378 -22.22 -19.79 18.23
C GLU A 378 -21.01 -19.72 17.28
N ARG A 379 -19.89 -20.31 17.70
CA ARG A 379 -18.68 -20.43 16.87
C ARG A 379 -18.46 -21.86 16.40
N GLY A 380 -18.16 -22.00 15.11
CA GLY A 380 -17.89 -23.28 14.45
C GLY A 380 -16.68 -23.20 13.53
N ASN A 381 -16.33 -24.32 12.91
CA ASN A 381 -15.26 -24.33 11.91
C ASN A 381 -15.71 -23.68 10.59
N LEU A 382 -14.76 -23.34 9.72
CA LEU A 382 -15.02 -22.63 8.47
C LEU A 382 -15.91 -23.41 7.48
N ILE A 383 -15.95 -24.75 7.54
CA ILE A 383 -16.88 -25.56 6.73
C ILE A 383 -18.32 -25.42 7.27
N HIS A 384 -18.49 -25.33 8.59
CA HIS A 384 -19.79 -25.04 9.20
C HIS A 384 -20.31 -23.67 8.78
N PHE A 385 -19.48 -22.61 8.87
CA PHE A 385 -19.82 -21.28 8.36
C PHE A 385 -20.16 -21.30 6.86
N TYR A 386 -19.38 -22.01 6.05
CA TYR A 386 -19.65 -22.13 4.62
C TYR A 386 -21.03 -22.74 4.35
N ASN A 387 -21.37 -23.85 5.03
CA ASN A 387 -22.64 -24.56 4.83
C ASN A 387 -23.85 -23.75 5.34
N GLN A 388 -23.77 -23.23 6.58
CA GLN A 388 -24.92 -22.61 7.26
C GLN A 388 -25.14 -21.14 6.88
N VAL A 389 -24.06 -20.38 6.64
CA VAL A 389 -24.13 -18.91 6.50
C VAL A 389 -23.75 -18.45 5.11
N TYR A 390 -22.56 -18.82 4.62
CA TYR A 390 -22.07 -18.28 3.34
C TYR A 390 -22.89 -18.79 2.16
N THR A 391 -23.21 -20.08 2.12
CA THR A 391 -23.97 -20.69 1.01
C THR A 391 -25.38 -20.12 0.91
N THR A 392 -26.06 -19.85 2.03
CA THR A 392 -27.44 -19.33 2.01
C THR A 392 -27.53 -17.94 1.38
N LYS A 393 -26.52 -17.09 1.58
CA LYS A 393 -26.41 -15.76 0.94
C LYS A 393 -25.87 -15.82 -0.48
N MET A 394 -24.84 -16.64 -0.74
CA MET A 394 -24.05 -16.54 -1.98
C MET A 394 -24.42 -17.55 -3.08
N GLN A 395 -25.20 -18.60 -2.78
CA GLN A 395 -25.47 -19.66 -3.78
C GLN A 395 -26.21 -19.15 -5.02
N HIS A 396 -27.16 -18.23 -4.87
CA HIS A 396 -27.93 -17.70 -6.00
C HIS A 396 -27.02 -16.96 -6.99
N PHE A 397 -26.18 -16.04 -6.50
CA PHE A 397 -25.19 -15.33 -7.31
C PHE A 397 -24.17 -16.30 -7.93
N ALA A 398 -23.58 -17.18 -7.13
CA ALA A 398 -22.51 -18.07 -7.59
C ALA A 398 -22.98 -19.06 -8.68
N LYS A 399 -24.26 -19.46 -8.69
CA LYS A 399 -24.85 -20.32 -9.74
C LYS A 399 -24.82 -19.68 -11.13
N GLN A 400 -24.72 -18.35 -11.26
CA GLN A 400 -24.63 -17.65 -12.54
C GLN A 400 -23.33 -17.95 -13.31
N PHE A 401 -22.34 -18.59 -12.67
CA PHE A 401 -21.10 -19.06 -13.30
C PHE A 401 -21.12 -20.56 -13.69
N ALA A 402 -22.24 -21.28 -13.48
CA ALA A 402 -22.30 -22.75 -13.58
C ALA A 402 -22.23 -23.34 -15.00
N GLN A 403 -22.61 -22.54 -16.00
CA GLN A 403 -22.56 -22.85 -17.44
C GLN A 403 -22.59 -21.52 -18.19
N THR A 404 -21.75 -21.36 -19.21
CA THR A 404 -21.70 -20.15 -20.03
C THR A 404 -22.88 -20.08 -21.02
N SER A 405 -24.08 -19.75 -20.53
CA SER A 405 -25.04 -19.04 -21.39
C SER A 405 -24.55 -17.61 -21.53
N LEU A 406 -24.20 -17.21 -22.76
CA LEU A 406 -23.52 -15.93 -23.06
C LEU A 406 -24.34 -14.67 -22.68
N ARG A 407 -25.60 -14.83 -22.23
CA ARG A 407 -26.54 -13.75 -21.91
C ARG A 407 -26.69 -13.46 -20.41
N ASP A 408 -26.37 -14.42 -19.52
CA ASP A 408 -26.79 -14.36 -18.11
C ASP A 408 -25.61 -14.35 -17.11
N THR A 409 -24.37 -14.38 -17.59
CA THR A 409 -23.18 -14.28 -16.73
C THR A 409 -23.01 -12.83 -16.24
N PRO A 410 -22.91 -12.57 -14.92
CA PRO A 410 -22.70 -11.22 -14.40
C PRO A 410 -21.38 -10.63 -14.89
N PRO A 411 -21.28 -9.30 -15.07
CA PRO A 411 -20.05 -8.65 -15.50
C PRO A 411 -18.91 -8.95 -14.52
N LEU A 412 -17.76 -9.36 -15.05
CA LEU A 412 -16.61 -9.72 -14.23
C LEU A 412 -15.99 -8.48 -13.59
N SER A 413 -15.74 -8.56 -12.29
CA SER A 413 -15.06 -7.54 -11.51
C SER A 413 -13.64 -7.28 -12.01
N PRO A 414 -13.17 -6.02 -12.05
CA PRO A 414 -11.81 -5.72 -12.47
C PRO A 414 -10.81 -6.21 -11.40
N TYR A 415 -9.79 -6.97 -11.82
CA TYR A 415 -8.79 -7.52 -10.91
C TYR A 415 -7.66 -6.50 -10.63
N PRO A 416 -7.30 -6.21 -9.36
CA PRO A 416 -6.17 -5.35 -9.06
C PRO A 416 -4.83 -5.94 -9.54
N ARG A 417 -4.08 -5.20 -10.36
CA ARG A 417 -2.72 -5.58 -10.80
C ARG A 417 -1.85 -5.81 -9.58
N GLN A 418 -1.09 -6.91 -9.61
CA GLN A 418 0.07 -7.04 -8.75
C GLN A 418 1.09 -5.97 -9.14
N TRP A 419 1.14 -4.89 -8.37
CA TRP A 419 2.18 -3.90 -8.48
C TRP A 419 3.51 -4.51 -7.99
N LYS A 420 4.20 -5.26 -8.86
CA LYS A 420 5.66 -5.35 -8.78
C LYS A 420 6.14 -3.90 -8.71
N ALA A 421 6.77 -3.51 -7.60
CA ALA A 421 7.09 -2.11 -7.39
C ALA A 421 7.99 -1.62 -8.53
N SER A 422 7.44 -0.80 -9.44
CA SER A 422 8.24 -0.07 -10.42
C SER A 422 9.37 0.60 -9.64
N PRO A 423 10.64 0.26 -9.93
CA PRO A 423 11.75 0.50 -9.00
C PRO A 423 11.80 1.98 -8.66
N ARG A 424 11.45 2.31 -7.41
CA ARG A 424 11.28 3.72 -7.01
C ARG A 424 12.63 4.39 -7.14
N CYS A 425 12.68 5.36 -8.04
CA CYS A 425 13.81 6.23 -8.27
C CYS A 425 13.95 7.13 -7.02
N TYR A 426 14.86 6.80 -6.12
CA TYR A 426 15.11 7.58 -4.91
C TYR A 426 16.09 8.71 -5.24
N GLN A 427 15.61 9.95 -5.18
CA GLN A 427 16.47 11.12 -5.35
C GLN A 427 17.34 11.31 -4.09
N LEU A 428 18.66 11.23 -4.25
CA LEU A 428 19.64 11.45 -3.18
C LEU A 428 19.98 12.92 -2.97
N SER A 429 19.98 13.71 -4.05
CA SER A 429 20.34 15.13 -4.02
C SER A 429 19.56 15.91 -5.08
N ASN A 430 19.36 17.20 -4.84
CA ASN A 430 18.77 18.13 -5.79
C ASN A 430 19.82 18.84 -6.67
N SER A 431 21.07 18.89 -6.22
CA SER A 431 22.16 19.60 -6.91
C SER A 431 23.51 18.86 -6.70
N PRO A 432 24.00 18.09 -7.69
CA PRO A 432 23.28 17.65 -8.89
C PRO A 432 22.14 16.68 -8.56
N SER A 433 21.23 16.49 -9.51
CA SER A 433 20.07 15.59 -9.37
C SER A 433 20.48 14.11 -9.47
N ILE A 434 20.94 13.55 -8.34
CA ILE A 434 21.38 12.15 -8.24
C ILE A 434 20.19 11.28 -7.86
N TYR A 435 20.03 10.13 -8.53
CA TYR A 435 18.99 9.15 -8.23
C TYR A 435 19.55 7.73 -8.11
N ILE A 436 18.98 6.92 -7.21
CA ILE A 436 19.17 5.47 -7.14
C ILE A 436 17.90 4.76 -7.64
N SER A 437 18.06 3.76 -8.50
CA SER A 437 17.01 2.81 -8.86
C SER A 437 17.58 1.38 -8.84
N PRO A 438 16.86 0.39 -8.28
CA PRO A 438 17.17 -1.03 -8.51
C PRO A 438 17.36 -1.35 -10.00
N TYR A 439 18.38 -2.15 -10.31
CA TYR A 439 18.69 -2.56 -11.69
C TYR A 439 17.57 -3.48 -12.22
N ASN A 440 17.00 -3.13 -13.38
CA ASN A 440 15.96 -3.91 -14.03
C ASN A 440 16.54 -4.70 -15.21
N THR A 441 16.44 -6.03 -15.15
CA THR A 441 16.88 -6.95 -16.22
C THR A 441 15.88 -7.08 -17.37
N GLU A 442 14.63 -6.66 -17.17
CA GLU A 442 13.54 -6.87 -18.15
C GLU A 442 13.32 -5.68 -19.12
N THR A 443 14.00 -4.55 -18.93
CA THR A 443 13.93 -3.40 -19.86
C THR A 443 15.25 -3.19 -20.61
N PRO A 444 15.25 -3.16 -21.95
CA PRO A 444 16.40 -2.68 -22.73
C PRO A 444 16.82 -1.30 -22.23
N SER A 445 18.13 -1.05 -22.11
CA SER A 445 18.59 0.26 -21.63
C SER A 445 18.10 1.35 -22.60
N PRO A 446 17.49 2.45 -22.11
CA PRO A 446 17.16 3.56 -22.98
C PRO A 446 18.46 4.08 -23.58
N HIS A 447 18.48 4.31 -24.90
CA HIS A 447 19.63 4.88 -25.61
C HIS A 447 19.96 6.27 -25.04
N ARG A 448 20.81 6.32 -24.02
CA ARG A 448 21.23 7.54 -23.33
C ARG A 448 22.64 7.90 -23.76
N THR A 449 22.78 9.11 -24.28
CA THR A 449 24.03 9.76 -24.70
C THR A 449 24.91 10.21 -23.52
N GLY A 450 24.89 9.47 -22.41
CA GLY A 450 25.59 9.80 -21.16
C GLY A 450 26.65 8.76 -20.78
N LEU A 451 27.58 9.18 -19.91
CA LEU A 451 28.59 8.29 -19.33
C LEU A 451 27.93 7.18 -18.51
N CYS A 452 28.31 5.92 -18.77
CA CYS A 452 27.84 4.74 -18.04
C CYS A 452 29.04 4.01 -17.44
N TYR A 453 28.91 3.56 -16.19
CA TYR A 453 29.90 2.73 -15.51
C TYR A 453 29.24 1.45 -14.98
N TYR A 454 29.78 0.31 -15.38
CA TYR A 454 29.36 -1.02 -14.94
C TYR A 454 30.45 -1.61 -14.05
N PHE A 455 30.10 -1.95 -12.82
CA PHE A 455 31.00 -2.64 -11.89
C PHE A 455 31.51 -3.94 -12.53
N ASN A 456 32.83 -4.18 -12.43
CA ASN A 456 33.54 -5.31 -13.02
C ASN A 456 33.53 -5.39 -14.56
N SER A 457 33.08 -4.34 -15.27
CA SER A 457 33.07 -4.32 -16.75
C SER A 457 33.51 -3.01 -17.38
N SER A 458 33.50 -1.90 -16.65
CA SER A 458 33.97 -0.59 -17.12
C SER A 458 35.34 -0.22 -16.54
N PRO A 459 36.24 0.38 -17.34
CA PRO A 459 37.53 0.90 -16.85
C PRO A 459 37.34 1.99 -15.78
N PRO A 460 38.23 2.08 -14.76
CA PRO A 460 38.08 3.00 -13.63
C PRO A 460 38.15 4.48 -14.01
N GLU A 461 38.73 4.81 -15.16
CA GLU A 461 38.82 6.18 -15.70
C GLU A 461 37.42 6.79 -15.93
N LEU A 462 36.44 5.99 -16.36
CA LEU A 462 35.05 6.43 -16.55
C LEU A 462 34.40 6.83 -15.22
N LEU A 463 34.72 6.14 -14.12
CA LEU A 463 34.22 6.50 -12.79
C LEU A 463 34.81 7.83 -12.33
N ARG A 464 36.09 8.09 -12.64
CA ARG A 464 36.74 9.39 -12.41
C ARG A 464 36.09 10.51 -13.23
N GLU A 465 35.74 10.25 -14.49
CA GLU A 465 35.05 11.21 -15.36
C GLU A 465 33.63 11.53 -14.85
N ILE A 466 32.85 10.53 -14.47
CA ILE A 466 31.52 10.69 -13.85
C ILE A 466 31.64 11.51 -12.55
N ASN A 467 32.63 11.21 -11.70
CA ASN A 467 32.87 11.97 -10.47
C ASN A 467 33.25 13.45 -10.75
N ASN A 468 34.01 13.72 -11.81
CA ASN A 468 34.33 15.09 -12.22
C ASN A 468 33.10 15.83 -12.76
N MET A 469 32.26 15.17 -13.56
CA MET A 469 30.98 15.72 -14.04
C MET A 469 30.06 16.06 -12.86
N ILE A 470 29.93 15.18 -11.87
CA ILE A 470 29.13 15.41 -10.65
C ILE A 470 29.65 16.60 -9.83
N LYS A 471 30.98 16.76 -9.72
CA LYS A 471 31.61 17.86 -8.97
C LYS A 471 31.57 19.22 -9.68
N THR A 472 31.62 19.24 -11.00
CA THR A 472 31.76 20.48 -11.80
C THR A 472 30.49 20.92 -12.53
N GLY A 473 29.49 20.05 -12.64
CA GLY A 473 28.23 20.31 -13.35
C GLY A 473 28.35 20.40 -14.86
N ARG A 474 29.53 20.20 -15.46
CA ARG A 474 29.75 20.31 -16.91
C ARG A 474 29.72 18.93 -17.59
N SER A 475 29.02 18.85 -18.73
CA SER A 475 28.98 17.65 -19.59
C SER A 475 30.26 17.56 -20.44
N PRO A 476 30.82 16.36 -20.67
CA PRO A 476 32.02 16.19 -21.52
C PRO A 476 31.80 16.53 -23.00
N ASN A 477 30.55 16.54 -23.49
CA ASN A 477 30.24 16.49 -24.92
C ASN A 477 29.95 17.84 -25.60
N MET A 478 30.12 18.98 -24.90
CA MET A 478 30.13 20.29 -25.58
C MET A 478 31.54 20.63 -26.05
N ARG A 479 31.89 20.20 -27.27
CA ARG A 479 32.96 20.86 -28.03
C ARG A 479 32.50 22.26 -28.40
N CYS A 480 33.30 23.27 -28.05
CA CYS A 480 32.97 24.67 -28.23
C CYS A 480 32.77 25.02 -29.72
N TYR A 481 31.53 25.33 -30.10
CA TYR A 481 31.24 26.18 -31.25
C TYR A 481 31.01 27.60 -30.75
N ALA A 482 32.11 28.32 -30.52
CA ALA A 482 32.14 29.76 -30.35
C ALA A 482 33.28 30.28 -31.22
N VAL A 483 32.92 30.92 -32.34
CA VAL A 483 33.88 31.65 -33.19
C VAL A 483 34.16 33.01 -32.54
N SER A 484 35.39 33.47 -32.71
CA SER A 484 36.07 34.49 -31.91
C SER A 484 35.50 35.92 -31.96
N LEU A 485 35.90 36.70 -30.96
CA LEU A 485 36.26 38.10 -31.09
C LEU A 485 37.60 38.29 -30.35
N ASP A 486 38.64 38.57 -31.14
CA ASP A 486 39.93 39.28 -30.89
C ASP A 486 40.67 39.01 -29.56
N THR A 487 41.95 38.58 -29.53
CA THR A 487 43.13 39.14 -30.23
C THR A 487 44.28 38.14 -30.45
N ASP A 488 44.87 38.18 -31.64
CA ASP A 488 46.31 38.23 -31.98
C ASP A 488 47.34 37.29 -31.28
N GLU A 489 47.82 36.25 -32.00
CA GLU A 489 49.16 36.18 -32.64
C GLU A 489 49.57 34.73 -33.03
N GLU A 490 50.14 34.59 -34.24
CA GLU A 490 51.04 33.57 -34.82
C GLU A 490 50.85 32.03 -34.61
N GLY A 491 51.10 31.24 -35.68
CA GLY A 491 51.46 29.81 -35.53
C GLY A 491 50.85 28.76 -36.47
N ASP A 492 50.90 28.99 -37.80
CA ASP A 492 50.97 28.02 -38.92
C ASP A 492 50.28 26.62 -38.88
N GLY A 493 49.71 26.20 -40.03
CA GLY A 493 49.98 24.83 -40.50
C GLY A 493 48.89 23.76 -40.63
N SER A 494 47.79 23.99 -41.38
CA SER A 494 47.10 22.96 -42.22
C SER A 494 46.37 21.77 -41.50
N SER A 495 45.44 20.99 -42.07
CA SER A 495 44.59 21.10 -43.27
C SER A 495 43.40 20.11 -43.24
N ALA A 496 42.41 20.32 -44.11
CA ALA A 496 41.48 19.32 -44.68
C ALA A 496 40.40 18.61 -43.82
N LYS A 497 39.22 19.26 -43.76
CA LYS A 497 37.88 18.71 -44.07
C LYS A 497 37.76 17.21 -44.43
N ARG A 498 36.85 16.48 -43.74
CA ARG A 498 35.61 15.97 -44.39
C ARG A 498 34.51 15.49 -43.44
N LEU A 499 33.30 16.01 -43.66
CA LEU A 499 32.03 15.52 -43.13
C LEU A 499 31.54 14.29 -43.93
N ARG A 500 30.90 13.29 -43.30
CA ARG A 500 30.06 12.31 -44.01
C ARG A 500 28.81 11.92 -43.23
N LEU A 501 27.69 11.90 -43.94
CA LEU A 501 26.38 11.44 -43.50
C LEU A 501 26.30 9.90 -43.48
N ASP A 502 25.71 9.42 -42.38
CA ASP A 502 24.62 8.43 -42.32
C ASP A 502 24.79 6.92 -42.66
N GLY A 503 24.05 6.10 -41.91
CA GLY A 503 23.16 5.09 -42.48
C GLY A 503 23.71 3.84 -43.18
N GLN A 504 24.79 3.19 -42.72
CA GLN A 504 25.11 1.81 -43.17
C GLN A 504 25.51 0.86 -42.03
N SER A 505 24.98 -0.36 -42.08
CA SER A 505 25.23 -1.40 -41.08
C SER A 505 26.63 -2.03 -41.24
N ALA A 506 27.23 -2.51 -40.14
CA ALA A 506 28.58 -3.07 -40.16
C ALA A 506 28.69 -4.33 -41.06
N TRP A 507 27.60 -5.08 -41.23
CA TRP A 507 27.52 -6.24 -42.11
C TRP A 507 27.68 -5.88 -43.60
N GLN A 508 27.05 -4.80 -44.06
CA GLN A 508 27.18 -4.32 -45.44
C GLN A 508 28.59 -3.82 -45.76
N ARG A 509 29.31 -3.26 -44.78
CA ARG A 509 30.74 -2.92 -44.93
C ARG A 509 31.60 -4.17 -45.08
N ARG A 510 31.38 -5.21 -44.26
CA ARG A 510 32.13 -6.47 -44.33
C ARG A 510 31.94 -7.21 -45.65
N LEU A 511 30.69 -7.33 -46.14
CA LEU A 511 30.41 -7.96 -47.43
C LEU A 511 31.09 -7.23 -48.60
N ARG A 512 31.05 -5.89 -48.63
CA ARG A 512 31.71 -5.11 -49.69
C ARG A 512 33.23 -5.19 -49.63
N ASN A 513 33.83 -5.26 -48.44
CA ASN A 513 35.28 -5.47 -48.31
C ASN A 513 35.69 -6.85 -48.83
N VAL A 514 34.95 -7.91 -48.51
CA VAL A 514 35.23 -9.28 -49.03
C VAL A 514 35.03 -9.38 -50.55
N PHE A 515 34.06 -8.65 -51.11
CA PHE A 515 33.85 -8.61 -52.55
C PHE A 515 34.99 -7.85 -53.27
N ASN A 516 35.43 -6.72 -52.70
CA ASN A 516 36.55 -5.95 -53.23
C ASN A 516 37.88 -6.73 -53.15
N ASP A 517 38.15 -7.45 -52.05
CA ASP A 517 39.37 -8.27 -51.87
C ASP A 517 39.45 -9.44 -52.87
N ARG A 518 38.32 -9.92 -53.38
CA ARG A 518 38.29 -10.94 -54.44
C ARG A 518 38.59 -10.34 -55.81
N ILE A 519 38.09 -9.13 -56.09
CA ILE A 519 38.32 -8.41 -57.36
C ILE A 519 39.76 -7.93 -57.46
N THR A 520 40.35 -7.39 -56.39
CA THR A 520 41.76 -6.96 -56.41
C THR A 520 42.72 -8.12 -56.64
N ARG A 521 42.41 -9.32 -56.12
CA ARG A 521 43.20 -10.54 -56.37
C ARG A 521 43.03 -11.15 -57.75
N THR A 522 41.95 -10.84 -58.50
CA THR A 522 41.82 -11.32 -59.89
C THR A 522 42.46 -10.39 -60.92
N ASN A 523 42.74 -9.13 -60.55
CA ASN A 523 43.35 -8.12 -61.42
C ASN A 523 44.87 -7.96 -61.18
N GLN A 524 45.50 -8.84 -60.40
CA GLN A 524 46.94 -8.76 -60.10
C GLN A 524 47.79 -9.85 -60.78
N ASP A 525 47.16 -10.80 -61.48
CA ASP A 525 47.81 -11.89 -62.25
C ASP A 525 47.71 -11.70 -63.78
N GLN A 526 47.42 -10.47 -64.27
CA GLN A 526 47.43 -10.13 -65.70
C GLN A 526 47.95 -8.70 -65.98
N VAL A 527 49.22 -8.44 -65.63
CA VAL A 527 50.20 -7.65 -66.41
C VAL A 527 51.58 -8.25 -66.19
#